data_AF-A0AAW0VS53-F1
#
_entry.id   AF-A0AAW0VS53-F1
#
_cell.length_a   1.000
_cell.length_b   1.000
_cell.length_c   1.000
_cell.angle_alpha   90.00
_cell.angle_beta   90.00
_cell.angle_gamma   90.00
#
_symmetry.space_group_name_H-M   'P 1'
#
loop_
_entity.id
_entity.type
_entity.pdbx_description
1 polymer ?
#
loop_
_entity_poly.entity_id
_entity_poly.type
_entity_poly.pdbx_seq_one_letter_code
_entity_poly.pdbx_strand_id
1 'polypeptide(L)'
;SEDEHHGAEESVDWEWWTSSLQDIDDTELKFIGNDIRDAIIQILDDIRQDMVTGFPELGIPVLDPLSIPFLPFNVTWDANNVLGNLSDSELVNLATFQTAKVLVNMLGMSVDIGLLLDNLLLHGYYFMDGHALDFDVFGDGN
;
A
#
# COMPACT_ATOMS: atom_id res chain seq x y z
N SER A 1 -22.83 27.02 -25.75
CA SER A 1 -22.56 26.85 -24.31
C SER A 1 -22.38 25.37 -24.12
N GLU A 2 -21.19 24.93 -24.48
CA GLU A 2 -20.78 23.53 -24.50
C GLU A 2 -19.72 23.38 -23.42
N ASP A 3 -20.10 22.72 -22.32
CA ASP A 3 -19.18 22.18 -21.33
C ASP A 3 -18.99 20.69 -21.65
N GLU A 4 -17.92 20.37 -22.38
CA GLU A 4 -17.41 19.01 -22.49
C GLU A 4 -16.31 18.81 -21.45
N HIS A 5 -16.68 18.27 -20.29
CA HIS A 5 -15.74 17.72 -19.32
C HIS A 5 -15.24 16.35 -19.83
N HIS A 6 -14.14 16.36 -20.56
CA HIS A 6 -13.28 15.18 -20.69
C HIS A 6 -12.29 15.17 -19.54
N GLY A 7 -12.50 14.27 -18.58
CA GLY A 7 -11.51 13.91 -17.57
C GLY A 7 -10.33 13.23 -18.26
N ALA A 8 -9.19 13.91 -18.28
CA ALA A 8 -7.93 13.30 -18.65
C ALA A 8 -7.38 12.57 -17.42
N GLU A 9 -7.26 11.26 -17.51
CA GLU A 9 -6.36 10.48 -16.66
C GLU A 9 -4.95 11.05 -16.85
N GLU A 10 -4.41 11.73 -15.82
CA GLU A 10 -2.99 12.06 -15.77
C GLU A 10 -2.21 10.75 -15.63
N SER A 11 -1.86 10.16 -16.77
CA SER A 11 -0.76 9.21 -16.82
C SER A 11 0.48 9.94 -16.34
N VAL A 12 0.94 9.61 -15.14
CA VAL A 12 2.22 10.09 -14.61
C VAL A 12 3.28 9.66 -15.60
N ASP A 13 3.76 10.60 -16.39
CA ASP A 13 4.84 10.37 -17.32
C ASP A 13 6.13 10.18 -16.50
N TRP A 14 6.62 8.95 -16.47
CA TRP A 14 7.75 8.55 -15.63
C TRP A 14 9.10 8.91 -16.26
N GLU A 15 9.13 9.40 -17.51
CA GLU A 15 10.37 9.70 -18.21
C GLU A 15 10.94 11.08 -17.82
N TRP A 16 10.10 12.09 -17.59
CA TRP A 16 10.57 13.46 -17.33
C TRP A 16 11.28 13.64 -15.97
N TRP A 17 10.83 12.96 -14.92
CA TRP A 17 11.49 13.01 -13.60
C TRP A 17 12.91 12.44 -13.62
N THR A 18 13.16 11.41 -14.45
CA THR A 18 14.48 10.77 -14.53
C THR A 18 15.54 11.65 -15.19
N SER A 19 15.12 12.60 -16.02
CA SER A 19 16.01 13.51 -16.77
C SER A 19 16.50 14.71 -15.96
N SER A 20 15.85 15.04 -14.84
CA SER A 20 16.12 16.26 -14.06
C SER A 20 17.30 16.14 -13.08
N LEU A 21 17.93 14.96 -12.97
CA LEU A 21 18.92 14.64 -11.95
C LEU A 21 20.37 14.54 -12.47
N GLN A 22 20.66 15.07 -13.67
CA GLN A 22 21.87 14.73 -14.41
C GLN A 22 23.08 15.67 -14.29
N ASP A 23 23.12 16.59 -13.33
CA ASP A 23 24.26 17.52 -13.19
C ASP A 23 24.62 17.88 -11.72
N ILE A 24 24.83 16.89 -10.83
CA ILE A 24 25.42 17.14 -9.50
C ILE A 24 26.44 16.06 -9.16
N ASP A 25 27.73 16.28 -9.47
CA ASP A 25 28.88 15.42 -9.11
C ASP A 25 28.47 13.97 -8.77
N ASP A 26 27.92 13.32 -9.81
CA ASP A 26 26.94 12.24 -9.75
C ASP A 26 27.46 10.94 -9.13
N THR A 27 28.71 10.91 -8.68
CA THR A 27 29.36 9.69 -8.22
C THR A 27 29.11 9.50 -6.73
N GLU A 28 29.45 10.47 -5.88
CA GLU A 28 29.29 10.32 -4.42
C GLU A 28 27.82 10.28 -3.98
N LEU A 29 26.96 11.16 -4.53
CA LEU A 29 25.53 11.16 -4.21
C LEU A 29 24.82 9.89 -4.68
N LYS A 30 25.24 9.33 -5.82
CA LYS A 30 24.73 8.06 -6.32
C LYS A 30 25.23 6.88 -5.51
N PHE A 31 26.49 6.89 -5.06
CA PHE A 31 27.02 5.88 -4.15
C PHE A 31 26.28 5.89 -2.81
N ILE A 32 26.12 7.06 -2.18
CA ILE A 32 25.36 7.20 -0.92
C ILE A 32 23.89 6.81 -1.11
N GLY A 33 23.28 7.22 -2.23
CA GLY A 33 21.90 6.83 -2.56
C GLY A 33 21.74 5.32 -2.71
N ASN A 34 22.72 4.63 -3.28
CA ASN A 34 22.71 3.16 -3.39
C ASN A 34 22.87 2.49 -2.02
N ASP A 35 23.78 2.98 -1.17
CA ASP A 35 23.98 2.42 0.17
C ASP A 35 22.70 2.54 1.02
N ILE A 36 22.03 3.69 0.96
CA ILE A 36 20.74 3.91 1.64
C ILE A 36 19.67 3.01 1.04
N ARG A 37 19.60 2.89 -0.29
CA ARG A 37 18.64 2.01 -0.96
C ARG A 37 18.81 0.57 -0.48
N ASP A 38 20.03 0.06 -0.46
CA ASP A 38 20.31 -1.31 -0.09
C ASP A 38 20.04 -1.55 1.42
N ALA A 39 20.34 -0.56 2.28
CA ALA A 39 19.95 -0.59 3.68
C ALA A 39 18.42 -0.66 3.86
N ILE A 40 17.65 0.10 3.07
CA ILE A 40 16.19 0.07 3.10
C ILE A 40 15.66 -1.28 2.64
N ILE A 41 16.25 -1.86 1.59
CA ILE A 41 15.88 -3.21 1.14
C ILE A 41 16.13 -4.24 2.25
N GLN A 42 17.26 -4.16 2.95
CA GLN A 42 17.53 -5.04 4.09
C GLN A 42 16.52 -4.83 5.22
N ILE A 43 16.21 -3.59 5.58
CA ILE A 43 15.19 -3.29 6.60
C ILE A 43 13.84 -3.87 6.21
N LEU A 44 13.44 -3.77 4.93
CA LEU A 44 12.20 -4.37 4.45
C LEU A 44 12.24 -5.90 4.52
N ASP A 45 13.38 -6.54 4.23
CA ASP A 45 13.58 -7.99 4.41
C ASP A 45 13.45 -8.42 5.87
N ASP A 46 14.05 -7.65 6.80
CA ASP A 46 13.97 -7.89 8.23
C ASP A 46 12.53 -7.74 8.74
N ILE A 47 11.86 -6.63 8.36
CA ILE A 47 10.44 -6.40 8.69
C ILE A 47 9.58 -7.55 8.19
N ARG A 48 9.85 -8.09 7.00
CA ARG A 48 9.12 -9.22 6.44
C ARG A 48 9.19 -10.44 7.36
N GLN A 49 10.38 -10.74 7.89
CA GLN A 49 10.59 -11.85 8.81
C GLN A 49 9.89 -11.60 10.15
N ASP A 50 9.98 -10.36 10.65
CA ASP A 50 9.39 -9.95 11.92
C ASP A 50 7.86 -9.92 11.86
N MET A 51 7.23 -9.68 10.70
CA MET A 51 5.77 -9.72 10.55
C MET A 51 5.17 -11.07 10.97
N VAL A 52 5.89 -12.18 10.78
CA VAL A 52 5.40 -13.53 11.12
C VAL A 52 5.49 -13.81 12.63
N THR A 53 6.45 -13.20 13.31
CA THR A 53 6.73 -13.47 14.74
C THR A 53 6.29 -12.35 15.67
N GLY A 54 6.04 -11.17 15.13
CA GLY A 54 5.84 -9.92 15.86
C GLY A 54 7.12 -9.45 16.55
N PHE A 55 7.02 -8.33 17.26
CA PHE A 55 8.08 -7.79 18.10
C PHE A 55 7.51 -7.42 19.48
N PRO A 56 7.29 -8.40 20.38
CA PRO A 56 6.60 -8.18 21.65
C PRO A 56 7.28 -7.14 22.55
N GLU A 57 8.61 -7.05 22.49
CA GLU A 57 9.40 -6.07 23.27
C GLU A 57 9.11 -4.62 22.86
N LEU A 58 8.70 -4.40 21.61
CA LEU A 58 8.29 -3.10 21.07
C LEU A 58 6.76 -2.94 21.00
N GLY A 59 6.00 -3.93 21.50
CA GLY A 59 4.54 -3.95 21.43
C GLY A 59 3.98 -4.17 20.03
N ILE A 60 4.80 -4.66 19.09
CA ILE A 60 4.38 -4.96 17.72
C ILE A 60 3.80 -6.39 17.72
N PRO A 61 2.51 -6.58 17.38
CA PRO A 61 1.92 -7.91 17.32
C PRO A 61 2.40 -8.68 16.08
N VAL A 62 2.02 -9.95 15.98
CA VAL A 62 2.10 -10.68 14.70
C VAL A 62 1.24 -9.97 13.66
N LEU A 63 1.79 -9.78 12.47
CA LEU A 63 1.15 -9.10 11.34
C LEU A 63 0.91 -10.04 10.14
N ASP A 64 1.37 -11.28 10.20
CA ASP A 64 1.01 -12.32 9.23
C ASP A 64 0.88 -13.70 9.92
N PRO A 65 -0.35 -14.18 10.22
CA PRO A 65 -1.62 -13.52 9.92
C PRO A 65 -1.89 -12.31 10.84
N LEU A 66 -2.39 -11.21 10.27
CA LEU A 66 -2.90 -10.06 11.02
C LEU A 66 -4.34 -10.33 11.46
N SER A 67 -4.56 -10.45 12.77
CA SER A 67 -5.89 -10.60 13.33
C SER A 67 -6.64 -9.27 13.38
N ILE A 68 -7.88 -9.27 12.85
CA ILE A 68 -8.80 -8.15 12.78
C ILE A 68 -10.09 -8.56 13.52
N PRO A 69 -10.20 -8.26 14.83
CA PRO A 69 -11.37 -8.65 15.61
C PRO A 69 -12.65 -7.97 15.14
N PHE A 70 -12.56 -6.68 14.82
CA PHE A 70 -13.67 -5.90 14.30
C PHE A 70 -13.15 -4.66 13.56
N LEU A 71 -13.57 -4.48 12.31
CA LEU A 71 -13.24 -3.30 11.51
C LEU A 71 -14.51 -2.78 10.82
N PRO A 72 -15.14 -1.71 11.34
CA PRO A 72 -16.24 -1.06 10.65
C PRO A 72 -15.70 -0.23 9.48
N PHE A 73 -16.46 -0.17 8.39
CA PHE A 73 -16.15 0.68 7.26
C PHE A 73 -17.40 1.40 6.75
N ASN A 74 -17.18 2.57 6.16
CA ASN A 74 -18.17 3.34 5.43
C ASN A 74 -17.45 4.00 4.26
N VAL A 75 -17.65 3.45 3.07
CA VAL A 75 -16.99 3.88 1.83
C VAL A 75 -18.01 4.63 1.00
N THR A 76 -17.68 5.86 0.64
CA THR A 76 -18.53 6.74 -0.18
C THR A 76 -17.73 7.23 -1.37
N TRP A 77 -18.28 7.10 -2.57
CA TRP A 77 -17.70 7.64 -3.81
C TRP A 77 -18.82 8.02 -4.77
N ASP A 78 -18.78 9.24 -5.31
CA ASP A 78 -19.86 9.79 -6.15
C ASP A 78 -21.25 9.64 -5.50
N ALA A 79 -22.18 8.94 -6.17
CA ALA A 79 -23.52 8.63 -5.67
C ALA A 79 -23.59 7.30 -4.88
N ASN A 80 -22.47 6.63 -4.67
CA ASN A 80 -22.38 5.32 -4.04
C ASN A 80 -22.06 5.45 -2.55
N ASN A 81 -22.68 4.62 -1.73
CA ASN A 81 -22.40 4.51 -0.30
C ASN A 81 -22.55 3.06 0.13
N VAL A 82 -21.48 2.49 0.69
CA VAL A 82 -21.48 1.13 1.22
C VAL A 82 -20.93 1.17 2.63
N LEU A 83 -21.73 0.69 3.57
CA LEU A 83 -21.33 0.50 4.96
C LEU A 83 -21.22 -0.98 5.28
N GLY A 84 -20.44 -1.28 6.31
CA GLY A 84 -20.26 -2.66 6.72
C GLY A 84 -19.25 -2.83 7.82
N ASN A 85 -18.91 -4.08 8.08
CA ASN A 85 -17.82 -4.43 8.95
C ASN A 85 -17.20 -5.77 8.55
N LEU A 86 -15.95 -5.93 8.96
CA LEU A 86 -15.28 -7.22 9.08
C LEU A 86 -15.24 -7.61 10.55
N SER A 87 -15.46 -8.88 10.86
CA SER A 87 -15.39 -9.42 12.21
C SER A 87 -14.72 -10.78 12.22
N ASP A 88 -14.03 -11.09 13.33
CA ASP A 88 -13.28 -12.34 13.52
C ASP A 88 -12.48 -12.72 12.25
N SER A 89 -11.77 -11.72 11.71
CA SER A 89 -11.11 -11.82 10.41
C SER A 89 -9.59 -11.88 10.55
N GLU A 90 -8.93 -12.47 9.57
CA GLU A 90 -7.48 -12.58 9.47
C GLU A 90 -7.03 -12.20 8.06
N LEU A 91 -6.04 -11.30 7.98
CA LEU A 91 -5.33 -10.97 6.76
C LEU A 91 -4.04 -11.76 6.70
N VAL A 92 -3.87 -12.57 5.66
CA VAL A 92 -2.79 -13.53 5.50
C VAL A 92 -1.95 -13.19 4.27
N ASN A 93 -0.68 -13.58 4.31
CA ASN A 93 0.35 -13.38 3.29
C ASN A 93 0.81 -11.93 3.14
N LEU A 94 0.59 -11.08 4.14
CA LEU A 94 1.14 -9.72 4.14
C LEU A 94 2.67 -9.74 4.10
N ALA A 95 3.31 -10.69 4.77
CA ALA A 95 4.75 -10.91 4.77
C ALA A 95 5.26 -11.57 3.48
N THR A 96 4.41 -11.78 2.47
CA THR A 96 4.87 -12.32 1.17
C THR A 96 5.19 -11.23 0.15
N PHE A 97 5.16 -9.96 0.57
CA PHE A 97 5.41 -8.85 -0.32
C PHE A 97 6.78 -8.95 -1.01
N GLN A 98 6.86 -8.42 -2.23
CA GLN A 98 8.11 -8.25 -2.95
C GLN A 98 8.43 -6.75 -3.05
N THR A 99 9.67 -6.38 -2.79
CA THR A 99 10.14 -5.01 -3.01
C THR A 99 10.29 -4.77 -4.51
N ALA A 100 9.32 -4.09 -5.12
CA ALA A 100 9.33 -3.77 -6.54
C ALA A 100 10.20 -2.55 -6.86
N LYS A 101 10.28 -1.58 -5.93
CA LYS A 101 10.97 -0.32 -6.14
C LYS A 101 11.47 0.28 -4.83
N VAL A 102 12.67 0.84 -4.85
CA VAL A 102 13.17 1.77 -3.82
C VAL A 102 13.89 2.91 -4.54
N LEU A 103 13.32 4.12 -4.48
CA LEU A 103 13.98 5.34 -4.95
C LEU A 103 14.33 6.22 -3.76
N VAL A 104 15.59 6.62 -3.69
CA VAL A 104 16.09 7.52 -2.66
C VAL A 104 16.32 8.89 -3.29
N ASN A 105 15.60 9.90 -2.80
CA ASN A 105 15.85 11.28 -3.15
C ASN A 105 16.66 11.94 -2.03
N MET A 106 17.98 12.03 -2.24
CA MET A 106 18.90 12.62 -1.26
C MET A 106 18.67 14.10 -1.03
N LEU A 107 18.30 14.85 -2.08
CA LEU A 107 18.07 16.29 -1.97
C LEU A 107 16.76 16.61 -1.25
N GLY A 108 15.71 15.82 -1.55
CA GLY A 108 14.40 15.94 -0.92
C GLY A 108 14.27 15.20 0.42
N MET A 109 15.28 14.42 0.81
CA MET A 109 15.26 13.52 1.98
C MET A 109 14.00 12.63 2.01
N SER A 110 13.64 12.06 0.86
CA SER A 110 12.47 11.20 0.71
C SER A 110 12.86 9.85 0.14
N VAL A 111 12.05 8.84 0.46
CA VAL A 111 12.18 7.50 -0.09
C VAL A 111 10.82 7.08 -0.64
N ASP A 112 10.78 6.69 -1.91
CA ASP A 112 9.60 6.08 -2.52
C ASP A 112 9.79 4.57 -2.58
N ILE A 113 8.94 3.85 -1.87
CA ILE A 113 8.96 2.39 -1.78
C ILE A 113 7.74 1.83 -2.51
N GLY A 114 7.97 0.91 -3.45
CA GLY A 114 6.93 0.13 -4.10
C GLY A 114 6.97 -1.31 -3.60
N LEU A 115 5.86 -1.77 -3.01
CA LEU A 115 5.68 -3.16 -2.58
C LEU A 115 4.61 -3.82 -3.46
N LEU A 116 4.87 -5.05 -3.87
CA LEU A 116 3.93 -5.89 -4.61
C LEU A 116 3.42 -7.00 -3.70
N LEU A 117 2.10 -7.17 -3.63
CA LEU A 117 1.40 -8.17 -2.82
C LEU A 117 0.52 -9.01 -3.74
N ASP A 118 1.03 -10.16 -4.21
CA ASP A 118 0.32 -10.99 -5.21
C ASP A 118 -0.76 -11.88 -4.60
N ASN A 119 -0.60 -12.30 -3.35
CA ASN A 119 -1.43 -13.34 -2.72
C ASN A 119 -2.03 -12.89 -1.38
N LEU A 120 -2.45 -11.63 -1.27
CA LEU A 120 -3.06 -11.11 -0.05
C LEU A 120 -4.47 -11.70 0.12
N LEU A 121 -4.71 -12.41 1.23
CA LEU A 121 -5.97 -13.11 1.48
C LEU A 121 -6.61 -12.61 2.77
N LEU A 122 -7.91 -12.35 2.72
CA LEU A 122 -8.73 -12.04 3.88
C LEU A 122 -9.68 -13.22 4.13
N HIS A 123 -9.66 -13.75 5.34
CA HIS A 123 -10.59 -14.77 5.81
C HIS A 123 -11.38 -14.23 7.00
N GLY A 124 -12.68 -14.47 7.09
CA GLY A 124 -13.47 -14.03 8.23
C GLY A 124 -14.90 -13.70 7.86
N TYR A 125 -15.60 -13.02 8.76
CA TYR A 125 -17.00 -12.67 8.55
C TYR A 125 -17.13 -11.24 8.08
N TYR A 126 -18.02 -11.02 7.11
CA TYR A 126 -18.36 -9.68 6.64
C TYR A 126 -19.86 -9.42 6.76
N PHE A 127 -20.20 -8.17 7.02
CA PHE A 127 -21.52 -7.61 6.82
C PHE A 127 -21.40 -6.39 5.90
N MET A 128 -22.32 -6.25 4.96
CA MET A 128 -22.39 -5.16 3.99
C MET A 128 -23.83 -4.77 3.71
N ASP A 129 -24.07 -3.47 3.61
CA ASP A 129 -25.33 -2.87 3.21
C ASP A 129 -25.02 -1.54 2.49
N GLY A 130 -25.67 -1.28 1.35
CA GLY A 130 -25.59 0.01 0.70
C GLY A 130 -26.03 0.01 -0.74
N HIS A 131 -25.56 1.02 -1.47
CA HIS A 131 -25.86 1.25 -2.87
C HIS A 131 -24.57 1.51 -3.64
N ALA A 132 -24.33 0.73 -4.68
CA ALA A 132 -23.16 0.82 -5.53
C ALA A 132 -23.49 0.46 -6.98
N LEU A 133 -22.96 1.25 -7.93
CA LEU A 133 -23.11 1.03 -9.37
C LEU A 133 -24.58 0.92 -9.83
N ASP A 134 -25.45 1.78 -9.30
CA ASP A 134 -26.92 1.78 -9.51
C ASP A 134 -27.67 0.56 -8.93
N PHE A 135 -27.02 -0.26 -8.11
CA PHE A 135 -27.62 -1.43 -7.45
C PHE A 135 -27.54 -1.34 -5.93
N ASP A 136 -28.57 -1.85 -5.26
CA ASP A 136 -28.48 -2.12 -3.83
C ASP A 136 -27.62 -3.38 -3.61
N VAL A 137 -26.69 -3.31 -2.67
CA VAL A 137 -25.74 -4.38 -2.34
C VAL A 137 -25.89 -4.74 -0.87
N PHE A 138 -26.12 -6.03 -0.59
CA PHE A 138 -26.23 -6.54 0.76
C PHE A 138 -25.51 -7.88 0.88
N GLY A 139 -24.97 -8.15 2.05
CA GLY A 139 -24.40 -9.46 2.36
C GLY A 139 -24.04 -9.60 3.83
N ASP A 140 -24.13 -10.83 4.31
CA ASP A 140 -23.71 -11.24 5.65
C ASP A 140 -23.23 -12.68 5.51
N GLY A 141 -21.93 -12.91 5.68
CA GLY A 141 -21.32 -14.19 5.32
C GLY A 141 -19.84 -14.31 5.68
N ASN A 142 -19.20 -15.34 5.13
CA ASN A 142 -17.78 -15.67 5.23
C ASN A 142 -17.23 -15.97 3.85
#